data_AF-A0A9E4HQ50-F1
#
_entry.id   AF-A0A9E4HQ50-F1
#
_cell.length_a   1.000
_cell.length_b   1.000
_cell.length_c   1.000
_cell.angle_alpha   90.00
_cell.angle_beta   90.00
_cell.angle_gamma   90.00
#
_symmetry.space_group_name_H-M   'P 1'
#
loop_
_entity.id
_entity.type
_entity.pdbx_description
1 polymer ?
#
loop_
_entity_poly.entity_id
_entity_poly.type
_entity_poly.pdbx_seq_one_letter_code
_entity_poly.pdbx_strand_id
1 'polypeptide(L)'
;MTTWLLALHDNLLFGETGRDANGVGSVLLTVLAVTGAVIWWPGVAGWRRALGVDLRANWRRLIWTLHGAVGVWTVVFILMWGLTGIYLAIPEPFNALADAIEPFDEETFEPRTVDNVLYWVARVHFGRFGGWSTKALWAAIGLLPPVLFVTGFVMWWTRVVRPLQRGRPLRPGTPQEPAP
;
A
#
# COMPACT_ATOMS: atom_id res chain seq x y z
N MET A 1 11.23 19.95 -7.09
CA MET A 1 9.96 19.78 -6.35
C MET A 1 9.69 21.11 -5.67
N THR A 2 8.48 21.65 -5.78
CA THR A 2 8.14 22.90 -5.08
C THR A 2 8.07 22.61 -3.58
N THR A 3 8.49 23.56 -2.74
CA THR A 3 8.45 23.44 -1.27
C THR A 3 7.07 23.07 -0.75
N TRP A 4 6.02 23.52 -1.44
CA TRP A 4 4.63 23.18 -1.15
C TRP A 4 4.31 21.68 -1.29
N LEU A 5 4.75 21.03 -2.37
CA LEU A 5 4.47 19.60 -2.58
C LEU A 5 5.17 18.73 -1.53
N LEU A 6 6.39 19.12 -1.13
CA LEU A 6 7.10 18.46 -0.04
C LEU A 6 6.37 18.66 1.28
N ALA A 7 5.95 19.89 1.61
CA ALA A 7 5.20 20.15 2.84
C ALA A 7 3.86 19.40 2.90
N LEU A 8 3.17 19.24 1.76
CA LEU A 8 1.96 18.43 1.67
C LEU A 8 2.25 16.94 1.87
N HIS A 9 3.29 16.40 1.23
CA HIS A 9 3.58 14.97 1.29
C HIS A 9 4.20 14.54 2.63
N ASP A 10 5.16 15.33 3.13
CA ASP A 10 5.97 14.94 4.30
C ASP A 10 5.25 15.30 5.60
N ASN A 11 4.60 16.47 5.63
CA ASN A 11 4.06 17.08 6.83
C ASN A 11 2.55 17.34 6.75
N LEU A 12 1.86 16.92 5.67
CA LEU A 12 0.43 17.19 5.44
C LEU A 12 0.02 18.67 5.58
N LEU A 13 0.96 19.61 5.41
CA LEU A 13 0.81 21.05 5.68
C LEU A 13 0.59 21.44 7.16
N PHE A 14 0.80 20.51 8.10
CA PHE A 14 0.58 20.72 9.55
C PHE A 14 1.85 20.56 10.39
N GLY A 15 3.03 20.74 9.79
CA GLY A 15 4.32 20.64 10.51
C GLY A 15 4.54 19.25 11.10
N GLU A 16 5.02 19.20 12.35
CA GLU A 16 5.37 17.97 13.05
C GLU A 16 4.16 17.04 13.26
N THR A 17 3.01 17.57 13.67
CA THR A 17 1.78 16.78 13.83
C THR A 17 1.37 16.09 12.52
N GLY A 18 1.52 16.77 11.39
CA GLY A 18 1.19 16.18 10.10
C GLY A 18 2.23 15.15 9.63
N ARG A 19 3.49 15.27 10.07
CA ARG A 19 4.52 14.25 9.87
C ARG A 19 4.22 12.98 10.65
N ASP A 20 3.80 13.09 11.90
CA ASP A 20 3.38 11.95 12.72
C ASP A 20 2.17 11.23 12.11
N ALA A 21 1.16 12.00 11.68
CA ALA A 21 0.00 11.47 11.00
C ALA A 21 0.38 10.76 9.68
N ASN A 22 1.33 11.31 8.92
CA ASN A 22 1.85 10.68 7.72
C ASN A 22 2.63 9.39 8.02
N GLY A 23 3.36 9.35 9.15
CA GLY A 23 3.99 8.14 9.67
C GLY A 23 2.97 7.03 9.97
N VAL A 24 1.89 7.36 10.69
CA VAL A 24 0.77 6.43 10.92
C VAL A 24 0.15 5.98 9.60
N GLY A 25 -0.05 6.91 8.66
CA GLY A 25 -0.54 6.60 7.31
C GLY A 25 0.34 5.60 6.57
N SER A 26 1.66 5.72 6.69
CA SER A 26 2.65 4.82 6.10
C SER A 26 2.61 3.41 6.73
N VAL A 27 2.38 3.32 8.05
CA VAL A 27 2.13 2.05 8.75
C VAL A 27 0.85 1.40 8.22
N LEU A 28 -0.25 2.14 8.17
CA LEU A 28 -1.54 1.64 7.69
C LEU A 28 -1.47 1.19 6.22
N LEU A 29 -0.76 1.94 5.37
CA LEU A 29 -0.54 1.59 3.97
C LEU A 29 0.26 0.27 3.85
N THR A 30 1.30 0.10 4.67
CA THR A 30 2.09 -1.13 4.73
C THR A 30 1.22 -2.32 5.14
N VAL A 31 0.43 -2.18 6.20
CA VAL A 31 -0.50 -3.23 6.66
C VAL A 31 -1.55 -3.56 5.59
N LEU A 32 -2.10 -2.54 4.94
CA LEU A 32 -3.06 -2.72 3.84
C LEU A 32 -2.44 -3.50 2.67
N ALA A 33 -1.18 -3.22 2.32
CA ALA A 33 -0.48 -3.94 1.26
C ALA A 33 -0.22 -5.41 1.62
N VAL A 34 0.24 -5.68 2.85
CA VAL A 34 0.46 -7.05 3.35
C VAL A 34 -0.85 -7.84 3.36
N THR A 35 -1.90 -7.28 3.96
CA THR A 35 -3.22 -7.93 4.03
C THR A 35 -3.84 -8.12 2.64
N GLY A 36 -3.68 -7.16 1.75
CA GLY A 36 -4.09 -7.28 0.34
C GLY A 36 -3.38 -8.43 -0.39
N ALA A 37 -2.06 -8.59 -0.19
CA ALA A 37 -1.30 -9.71 -0.76
C ALA A 37 -1.78 -11.06 -0.22
N VAL A 38 -2.06 -11.13 1.09
CA VAL A 38 -2.59 -12.34 1.76
C VAL A 38 -3.96 -12.70 1.19
N ILE A 39 -4.88 -11.73 1.06
CA ILE A 39 -6.23 -11.97 0.52
C ILE A 39 -6.19 -12.32 -0.97
N TRP A 40 -5.26 -11.74 -1.73
CA TRP A 40 -5.10 -12.01 -3.16
C TRP A 40 -4.65 -13.45 -3.44
N TRP A 41 -3.86 -14.05 -2.54
CA TRP A 41 -3.20 -15.33 -2.76
C TRP A 41 -4.20 -16.48 -3.01
N PRO A 42 -4.29 -17.04 -4.23
CA PRO A 42 -5.22 -18.12 -4.57
C PRO A 42 -4.65 -19.52 -4.29
N GLY A 43 -3.46 -19.61 -3.69
CA GLY A 43 -2.68 -20.85 -3.56
C GLY A 43 -1.75 -21.13 -4.75
N VAL A 44 -0.80 -22.05 -4.53
CA VAL A 44 0.29 -22.40 -5.48
C VAL A 44 -0.22 -23.05 -6.77
N ALA A 45 -1.40 -23.68 -6.75
CA ALA A 45 -2.01 -24.25 -7.95
C ALA A 45 -2.76 -23.21 -8.80
N GLY A 46 -3.13 -22.05 -8.22
CA GLY A 46 -4.01 -21.05 -8.83
C GLY A 46 -3.34 -19.75 -9.25
N TRP A 47 -2.09 -19.49 -8.85
CA TRP A 47 -1.45 -18.17 -8.99
C TRP A 47 -1.41 -17.66 -10.44
N ARG A 48 -1.11 -18.52 -11.42
CA ARG A 48 -1.09 -18.14 -12.84
C ARG A 48 -2.44 -17.65 -13.34
N ARG A 49 -3.53 -18.27 -12.87
CA ARG A 49 -4.90 -17.86 -13.25
C ARG A 49 -5.27 -16.53 -12.62
N ALA A 50 -4.81 -16.26 -11.40
CA ALA A 50 -5.06 -14.99 -10.70
C ALA A 50 -4.26 -13.80 -11.27
N LEU A 51 -3.20 -14.06 -12.04
CA LEU A 51 -2.48 -13.04 -12.81
C LEU A 51 -3.15 -12.69 -14.14
N GLY A 52 -4.11 -13.50 -14.60
CA GLY A 52 -4.78 -13.28 -15.88
C GLY A 52 -5.76 -12.11 -15.83
N VAL A 53 -5.74 -11.28 -16.89
CA VAL A 53 -6.72 -10.22 -17.12
C VAL A 53 -7.74 -10.69 -18.16
N ASP A 54 -9.01 -10.72 -17.79
CA ASP A 54 -10.08 -11.08 -18.73
C ASP A 54 -10.68 -9.82 -19.36
N LEU A 55 -10.09 -9.40 -20.48
CA LEU A 55 -10.50 -8.20 -21.23
C LEU A 55 -11.89 -8.33 -21.89
N ARG A 56 -12.43 -9.54 -22.01
CA ARG A 56 -13.76 -9.79 -22.58
C ARG A 56 -14.86 -9.82 -21.53
N ALA A 57 -14.50 -9.74 -20.26
CA ALA A 57 -15.46 -9.77 -19.17
C ALA A 57 -16.26 -8.47 -19.06
N ASN A 58 -17.39 -8.52 -18.35
CA ASN A 58 -18.11 -7.29 -17.99
C ASN A 58 -17.23 -6.36 -17.12
N TRP A 59 -17.54 -5.06 -17.13
CA TRP A 59 -16.76 -4.03 -16.43
C TRP A 59 -16.44 -4.34 -14.96
N ARG A 60 -17.39 -4.95 -14.23
CA ARG A 60 -17.20 -5.31 -12.81
C ARG A 60 -16.15 -6.41 -12.63
N ARG A 61 -16.13 -7.40 -13.53
CA ARG A 61 -15.14 -8.48 -13.54
C ARG A 61 -13.81 -8.01 -14.11
N LEU A 62 -13.81 -7.12 -15.10
CA LEU A 62 -12.60 -6.47 -15.60
C LEU A 62 -11.87 -5.70 -14.49
N ILE A 63 -12.56 -4.81 -13.77
CA ILE A 63 -11.97 -4.08 -12.62
C ILE A 63 -11.39 -5.05 -11.58
N TRP A 64 -12.13 -6.12 -11.26
CA TRP A 64 -11.68 -7.11 -10.28
C TRP A 64 -10.38 -7.81 -10.72
N THR A 65 -10.32 -8.28 -11.97
CA THR A 65 -9.13 -8.96 -12.50
C THR A 65 -7.96 -8.00 -12.67
N LEU A 66 -8.20 -6.76 -13.12
CA LEU A 66 -7.17 -5.71 -13.22
C LEU A 66 -6.63 -5.31 -11.86
N HIS A 67 -7.48 -5.05 -10.86
CA HIS A 67 -7.03 -4.67 -9.52
C HIS A 67 -6.19 -5.79 -8.90
N GLY A 68 -6.61 -7.05 -9.03
CA GLY A 68 -5.82 -8.19 -8.54
C GLY A 68 -4.47 -8.32 -9.26
N ALA A 69 -4.47 -8.29 -10.60
CA ALA A 69 -3.25 -8.44 -11.39
C ALA A 69 -2.27 -7.27 -11.19
N VAL A 70 -2.73 -6.03 -11.20
CA VAL A 70 -1.88 -4.85 -10.96
C VAL A 70 -1.46 -4.79 -9.49
N GLY A 71 -2.36 -5.12 -8.56
CA GLY A 71 -2.12 -5.07 -7.12
C GLY A 71 -0.95 -5.95 -6.68
N VAL A 72 -0.85 -7.19 -7.18
CA VAL A 72 0.25 -8.08 -6.79
C VAL A 72 1.62 -7.59 -7.29
N TRP A 73 1.71 -7.06 -8.51
CA TRP A 73 2.97 -6.54 -9.04
C TRP A 73 3.39 -5.24 -8.38
N THR A 74 2.43 -4.45 -7.92
CA THR A 74 2.68 -3.17 -7.24
C THR A 74 2.93 -3.32 -5.75
N VAL A 75 2.58 -4.46 -5.14
CA VAL A 75 2.80 -4.73 -3.71
C VAL A 75 4.25 -4.50 -3.30
N VAL A 76 5.22 -4.91 -4.11
CA VAL A 76 6.65 -4.69 -3.79
C VAL A 76 6.98 -3.19 -3.71
N PHE A 77 6.43 -2.37 -4.60
CA PHE A 77 6.63 -0.93 -4.59
C PHE A 77 5.87 -0.25 -3.45
N ILE A 78 4.64 -0.70 -3.15
CA ILE A 78 3.86 -0.17 -2.02
C ILE A 78 4.54 -0.50 -0.70
N LEU A 79 5.03 -1.73 -0.51
CA LEU A 79 5.78 -2.11 0.68
C LEU A 79 7.08 -1.32 0.78
N MET A 80 7.79 -1.15 -0.34
CA MET A 80 9.01 -0.36 -0.36
C MET A 80 8.72 1.10 0.02
N TRP A 81 7.75 1.80 -0.59
CA TRP A 81 7.38 3.17 -0.20
C TRP A 81 6.77 3.28 1.20
N GLY A 82 5.98 2.30 1.63
CA GLY A 82 5.36 2.26 2.96
C GLY A 82 6.40 2.12 4.06
N LEU A 83 7.29 1.11 3.97
CA LEU A 83 8.35 0.89 4.95
C LEU A 83 9.33 2.06 5.03
N THR A 84 9.65 2.64 3.88
CA THR A 84 10.52 3.82 3.84
C THR A 84 9.83 5.08 4.33
N GLY A 85 8.53 5.25 4.09
CA GLY A 85 7.74 6.32 4.69
C GLY A 85 7.71 6.23 6.22
N ILE A 86 7.61 5.01 6.78
CA ILE A 86 7.70 4.79 8.23
C ILE A 86 9.07 5.25 8.75
N TYR A 87 10.16 4.78 8.14
CA TYR A 87 11.52 5.19 8.51
C TYR A 87 11.72 6.71 8.41
N LEU A 88 11.27 7.31 7.30
CA LEU A 88 11.43 8.73 7.05
C LEU A 88 10.57 9.59 7.98
N ALA A 89 9.45 9.10 8.49
CA ALA A 89 8.61 9.82 9.45
C ALA A 89 9.08 9.61 10.89
N ILE A 90 9.44 8.38 11.26
CA ILE A 90 9.76 7.95 12.63
C ILE A 90 11.11 7.19 12.62
N PRO A 91 12.26 7.89 12.53
CA PRO A 91 13.56 7.24 12.36
C PRO A 91 14.14 6.61 13.64
N GLU A 92 13.76 7.10 14.82
CA GLU A 92 14.36 6.69 16.11
C GLU A 92 14.37 5.16 16.34
N PRO A 93 13.29 4.41 16.09
CA PRO A 93 13.31 2.95 16.26
C PRO A 93 14.30 2.24 15.33
N PHE A 94 14.53 2.80 14.13
CA PHE A 94 15.46 2.23 13.16
C PHE A 94 16.91 2.53 13.54
N ASN A 95 17.18 3.75 14.01
CA ASN A 95 18.50 4.16 14.49
C ASN A 95 18.90 3.34 15.72
N ALA A 96 18.00 3.19 16.69
CA ALA A 96 18.25 2.39 17.88
C ALA A 96 18.52 0.90 17.55
N LEU A 97 17.80 0.35 16.56
CA LEU A 97 18.07 -1.00 16.07
C LEU A 97 19.43 -1.08 15.37
N ALA A 98 19.78 -0.08 14.56
CA ALA A 98 21.07 -0.01 13.89
C ALA A 98 22.22 0.06 14.90
N ASP A 99 22.11 0.89 15.94
CA ASP A 99 23.10 1.01 17.02
C ASP A 99 23.27 -0.31 17.79
N ALA A 100 22.18 -1.06 17.96
CA ALA A 100 22.21 -2.35 18.64
C ALA A 100 22.92 -3.46 17.83
N ILE A 101 22.90 -3.37 16.50
CA ILE A 101 23.53 -4.35 15.59
C ILE A 101 24.98 -3.94 15.30
N GLU A 102 25.21 -2.68 14.99
CA GLU A 102 26.48 -2.09 14.58
C GLU A 102 26.63 -0.75 15.32
N PRO A 103 27.29 -0.74 16.49
CA PRO A 103 27.50 0.49 17.24
C PRO A 103 28.26 1.52 16.40
N PHE A 104 27.81 2.77 16.43
CA PHE A 104 28.48 3.85 15.72
C PHE A 104 29.86 4.10 16.34
N ASP A 105 30.91 4.05 15.52
CA ASP A 105 32.28 4.36 15.91
C ASP A 105 32.57 5.84 15.64
N GLU A 106 32.63 6.62 16.71
CA GLU A 106 32.89 8.06 16.67
C GLU A 106 34.32 8.40 16.23
N GLU A 107 35.27 7.44 16.26
CA GLU A 107 36.68 7.70 15.91
C GLU A 107 36.95 7.58 14.42
N THR A 108 36.29 6.64 13.73
CA THR A 108 36.50 6.39 12.30
C THR A 108 35.57 7.19 11.39
N PHE A 109 34.44 7.69 11.91
CA PHE A 109 33.39 8.39 11.15
C PHE A 109 32.87 7.62 9.93
N GLU A 110 33.09 6.31 9.89
CA GLU A 110 32.60 5.46 8.80
C GLU A 110 31.10 5.19 8.99
N PRO A 111 30.27 5.38 7.96
CA PRO A 111 28.85 5.09 8.05
C PRO A 111 28.64 3.58 8.25
N ARG A 112 27.71 3.24 9.13
CA ARG A 112 27.32 1.84 9.36
C ARG A 112 26.86 1.20 8.06
N THR A 113 26.99 -0.11 7.97
CA THR A 113 26.40 -0.89 6.86
C THR A 113 24.90 -0.62 6.75
N VAL A 114 24.21 -0.50 7.90
CA VAL A 114 22.79 -0.18 7.96
C VAL A 114 22.49 1.22 7.40
N ASP A 115 23.30 2.23 7.71
CA ASP A 115 23.11 3.61 7.22
C ASP A 115 23.23 3.67 5.69
N ASN A 116 24.19 2.93 5.12
CA ASN A 116 24.36 2.82 3.68
C ASN A 116 23.13 2.17 3.00
N VAL A 117 22.57 1.13 3.61
CA VAL A 117 21.35 0.48 3.12
C VAL A 117 20.16 1.45 3.20
N LEU A 118 19.96 2.12 4.33
CA LEU A 118 18.88 3.10 4.53
C LEU A 118 18.99 4.28 3.56
N TYR A 119 20.21 4.74 3.29
CA TYR A 119 20.48 5.76 2.28
C TYR A 119 20.02 5.32 0.88
N TRP A 120 20.40 4.12 0.44
CA TRP A 120 19.97 3.59 -0.87
C TRP A 120 18.47 3.41 -0.95
N VAL A 121 17.88 2.92 0.13
CA VAL A 121 16.44 2.72 0.26
C VAL A 121 15.68 4.06 0.17
N ALA A 122 16.16 5.12 0.84
CA ALA A 122 15.63 6.47 0.69
C ALA A 122 15.85 7.02 -0.73
N ARG A 123 17.00 6.75 -1.35
CA ARG A 123 17.28 7.15 -2.73
C ARG A 123 16.31 6.52 -3.72
N VAL A 124 15.97 5.24 -3.51
CA VAL A 124 14.93 4.52 -4.27
C VAL A 124 13.56 5.11 -3.98
N HIS A 125 13.26 5.54 -2.74
CA HIS A 125 11.94 6.11 -2.39
C HIS A 125 11.64 7.32 -3.26
N PHE A 126 12.62 8.22 -3.38
CA PHE A 126 12.51 9.43 -4.19
C PHE A 126 12.76 9.23 -5.69
N GLY A 127 13.10 8.01 -6.15
CA GLY A 127 13.47 7.76 -7.55
C GLY A 127 14.75 8.49 -7.99
N ARG A 128 15.66 8.80 -7.06
CA ARG A 128 16.86 9.64 -7.29
C ARG A 128 18.13 8.82 -7.59
N PHE A 129 17.99 7.68 -8.24
CA PHE A 129 19.12 6.78 -8.57
C PHE A 129 19.45 6.75 -10.07
N GLY A 130 18.76 7.51 -10.90
CA GLY A 130 19.01 7.60 -12.34
C GLY A 130 18.73 8.99 -12.92
N GLY A 131 18.45 9.02 -14.22
CA GLY A 131 18.13 10.24 -14.96
C GLY A 131 16.66 10.63 -14.90
N TRP A 132 16.23 11.44 -15.88
CA TRP A 132 14.84 11.87 -15.98
C TRP A 132 13.86 10.71 -16.28
N SER A 133 14.30 9.71 -17.05
CA SER A 133 13.49 8.51 -17.37
C SER A 133 13.07 7.76 -16.11
N THR A 134 13.99 7.58 -15.15
CA THR A 134 13.68 6.98 -13.85
C THR A 134 12.62 7.78 -13.11
N LYS A 135 12.72 9.11 -13.08
CA LYS A 135 11.74 9.98 -12.41
C LYS A 135 10.37 9.90 -13.06
N ALA A 136 10.31 9.89 -14.38
CA ALA A 136 9.06 9.75 -15.13
C ALA A 136 8.39 8.38 -14.86
N LEU A 137 9.18 7.31 -14.85
CA LEU A 137 8.71 5.97 -14.49
C LEU A 137 8.23 5.91 -13.03
N TRP A 138 9.00 6.48 -12.10
CA TRP A 138 8.63 6.53 -10.68
C TRP A 138 7.34 7.30 -10.44
N ALA A 139 7.16 8.42 -11.14
CA ALA A 139 5.92 9.18 -11.09
C ALA A 139 4.73 8.35 -11.59
N ALA A 140 4.89 7.62 -12.70
CA ALA A 140 3.85 6.76 -13.24
C ALA A 140 3.49 5.60 -12.28
N ILE A 141 4.50 4.92 -11.72
CA ILE A 141 4.30 3.85 -10.72
C ILE A 141 3.66 4.42 -9.45
N GLY A 142 4.04 5.63 -9.03
CA GLY A 142 3.51 6.32 -7.86
C GLY A 142 2.02 6.66 -7.96
N LEU A 143 1.44 6.65 -9.17
CA LEU A 143 -0.01 6.80 -9.37
C LEU A 143 -0.78 5.48 -9.21
N LEU A 144 -0.10 4.34 -9.20
CA LEU A 144 -0.76 3.03 -9.05
C LEU A 144 -1.44 2.85 -7.68
N PRO A 145 -0.83 3.21 -6.53
CA PRO A 145 -1.51 3.06 -5.24
C PRO A 145 -2.82 3.86 -5.14
N PRO A 146 -2.91 5.15 -5.56
CA PRO A 146 -4.20 5.85 -5.66
C PRO A 146 -5.22 5.15 -6.56
N VAL A 147 -4.80 4.65 -7.73
CA VAL A 147 -5.69 3.91 -8.65
C VAL A 147 -6.21 2.62 -8.00
N LEU A 148 -5.34 1.89 -7.31
CA LEU A 148 -5.71 0.68 -6.58
C LEU A 148 -6.65 0.99 -5.42
N PHE A 149 -6.41 2.08 -4.67
CA PHE A 149 -7.33 2.54 -3.63
C PHE A 149 -8.73 2.80 -4.19
N VAL A 150 -8.84 3.58 -5.27
CA VAL A 150 -10.12 3.91 -5.91
C VAL A 150 -10.83 2.65 -6.42
N THR A 151 -10.11 1.78 -7.13
CA THR A 151 -10.69 0.53 -7.67
C THR A 151 -11.10 -0.43 -6.54
N GLY A 152 -10.30 -0.56 -5.49
CA GLY A 152 -10.63 -1.32 -4.27
C GLY A 152 -11.88 -0.80 -3.59
N PHE A 153 -11.98 0.52 -3.40
CA PHE A 153 -13.16 1.18 -2.84
C PHE A 153 -14.42 0.95 -3.69
N VAL A 154 -14.32 1.08 -5.02
CA VAL A 154 -15.43 0.78 -5.94
C VAL A 154 -15.89 -0.68 -5.81
N MET A 155 -14.95 -1.62 -5.70
CA MET A 155 -15.29 -3.03 -5.51
C MET A 155 -15.96 -3.28 -4.16
N TRP A 156 -15.44 -2.71 -3.07
CA TRP A 156 -16.05 -2.80 -1.75
C TRP A 156 -17.48 -2.22 -1.73
N TRP A 157 -17.66 -1.02 -2.28
CA TRP A 157 -18.97 -0.38 -2.35
C TRP A 157 -19.98 -1.22 -3.15
N THR A 158 -19.56 -1.75 -4.29
CA THR A 158 -20.46 -2.49 -5.18
C THR A 158 -20.76 -3.91 -4.71
N ARG A 159 -19.83 -4.57 -4.01
CA ARG A 159 -19.99 -5.95 -3.54
C ARG A 159 -20.48 -6.08 -2.10
N VAL A 160 -20.15 -5.12 -1.24
CA VAL A 160 -20.45 -5.17 0.20
C VAL A 160 -21.56 -4.19 0.55
N VAL A 161 -21.36 -2.89 0.29
CA VAL A 161 -22.28 -1.85 0.79
C VAL A 161 -23.62 -1.82 0.04
N ARG A 162 -23.60 -1.78 -1.29
CA ARG A 162 -24.83 -1.70 -2.10
C ARG A 162 -25.82 -2.85 -1.84
N PRO A 163 -25.37 -4.12 -1.73
CA PRO A 163 -26.29 -5.22 -1.38
C PRO A 163 -26.88 -5.09 0.03
N LEU A 164 -26.09 -4.63 1.02
CA LEU A 164 -26.57 -4.42 2.39
C LEU A 164 -27.66 -3.34 2.46
N GLN A 165 -27.50 -2.25 1.72
CA GLN A 165 -28.47 -1.14 1.66
C GLN A 165 -29.80 -1.52 1.01
N ARG A 166 -29.81 -2.51 0.11
CA ARG A 166 -31.03 -2.90 -0.63
C ARG A 166 -32.04 -3.70 0.19
N GLY A 167 -31.70 -4.04 1.44
CA GLY A 167 -32.57 -4.79 2.34
C GLY A 167 -32.81 -6.20 1.84
N ARG A 168 -32.38 -7.22 2.59
CA ARG A 168 -33.08 -8.50 2.50
C ARG A 168 -34.50 -8.24 3.01
N PRO A 169 -35.57 -8.48 2.24
CA PRO A 169 -36.88 -8.62 2.85
C PRO A 169 -36.75 -9.74 3.89
N LEU A 170 -37.07 -9.45 5.15
CA LEU A 170 -37.33 -10.50 6.13
C LEU A 170 -38.41 -11.37 5.51
N ARG A 171 -38.11 -12.64 5.19
CA ARG A 171 -39.17 -13.61 4.92
C ARG A 171 -40.03 -13.64 6.19
N PRO A 172 -41.30 -13.23 6.17
CA PRO A 172 -42.20 -13.52 7.28
C PRO A 172 -42.18 -15.03 7.47
N GLY A 173 -41.98 -15.48 8.69
CA GLY A 173 -42.02 -16.91 9.00
C GLY A 173 -43.27 -17.52 8.41
N THR A 174 -43.11 -18.62 7.67
CA THR A 174 -44.22 -19.50 7.32
C THR A 174 -44.96 -19.84 8.62
N PRO A 175 -46.27 -19.57 8.72
CA PRO A 175 -47.05 -20.05 9.86
C PRO A 175 -46.84 -21.55 10.00
N GLN A 176 -46.48 -22.01 11.20
CA GLN A 176 -46.52 -23.43 11.51
C GLN A 176 -47.97 -23.87 11.33
N GLU A 177 -48.21 -24.71 10.34
CA GLU A 177 -49.46 -25.43 10.16
C GLU A 177 -49.68 -26.29 11.42
N PRO A 178 -50.83 -26.16 12.13
CA PRO A 178 -51.08 -26.98 13.29
C PRO A 178 -51.19 -28.44 12.83
N ALA A 179 -50.38 -29.30 13.46
CA ALA A 179 -50.39 -30.74 13.23
C ALA A 179 -51.79 -31.33 13.52
N PRO A 180 -52.21 -32.36 12.76
CA PRO A 180 -53.56 -32.95 12.84
C PRO A 180 -53.83 -33.68 14.15
#